data_AF-A0A963QJ37-F1
#
_entry.id   AF-A0A963QJ37-F1
#
_cell.length_a   1.000
_cell.length_b   1.000
_cell.length_c   1.000
_cell.angle_alpha   90.00
_cell.angle_beta   90.00
_cell.angle_gamma   90.00
#
_symmetry.space_group_name_H-M   'P 1'
#
loop_
_entity.id
_entity.type
_entity.pdbx_description
1 polymer ?
#
loop_
_entity_poly.entity_id
_entity_poly.type
_entity_poly.pdbx_seq_one_letter_code
_entity_poly.pdbx_strand_id
1 'polypeptide(L)'
;MSSYRIQGTTGEWEVVIGLEVHAQVTSQSKLFSGAATEFGAEPNAQVSLVDAAMPGMLPVPNRECIRQAVRTGMAIDAQINKWSR
;
A
#
# COMPACT_ATOMS: atom_id res chain seq x y z
N MET A 1 12.84 15.20 -30.25
CA MET A 1 13.78 14.25 -29.60
C MET A 1 13.30 14.05 -28.18
N SER A 2 12.97 12.83 -27.76
CA SER A 2 12.53 12.60 -26.37
C SER A 2 13.73 12.79 -25.43
N SER A 3 13.52 13.40 -24.25
CA SER A 3 14.59 13.81 -23.34
C SER A 3 15.28 12.66 -22.59
N TYR A 4 15.02 11.41 -22.97
CA TYR A 4 15.45 10.20 -22.25
C TYR A 4 16.44 9.35 -23.04
N ARG A 5 16.97 9.88 -24.16
CA ARG A 5 18.01 9.21 -24.94
C ARG A 5 19.39 9.69 -24.54
N ILE A 6 20.30 8.76 -24.29
CA ILE A 6 21.70 9.02 -23.96
C ILE A 6 22.61 8.42 -25.02
N GLN A 7 23.67 9.14 -25.37
CA GLN A 7 24.70 8.63 -26.27
C GLN A 7 25.64 7.71 -25.49
N GLY A 8 25.64 6.42 -25.81
CA GLY A 8 26.59 5.45 -25.30
C GLY A 8 27.71 5.15 -26.30
N THR A 9 28.72 4.41 -25.86
CA THR A 9 29.86 3.99 -26.69
C THR A 9 29.44 3.13 -27.88
N THR A 10 28.34 2.40 -27.76
CA THR A 10 27.83 1.45 -28.77
C THR A 10 26.67 2.00 -29.60
N GLY A 11 26.15 3.19 -29.28
CA GLY A 11 24.99 3.77 -29.95
C GLY A 11 24.11 4.62 -29.04
N GLU A 12 22.95 5.01 -29.55
CA GLU A 12 21.93 5.74 -28.80
C GLU A 12 21.10 4.76 -27.94
N TRP A 13 20.95 5.05 -26.65
CA TRP A 13 20.20 4.23 -25.69
C TRP A 13 19.05 5.03 -25.09
N GLU A 14 17.97 4.36 -24.68
CA GLU A 14 16.82 4.98 -24.00
C GLU A 14 16.76 4.55 -22.53
N VAL A 15 16.56 5.50 -21.62
CA VAL A 15 16.44 5.25 -20.19
C VAL A 15 15.00 4.91 -19.83
N VAL A 16 14.79 3.72 -19.25
CA VAL A 16 13.46 3.24 -18.80
C VAL A 16 13.53 2.94 -17.30
N ILE A 17 12.65 3.57 -16.51
CA ILE A 17 12.60 3.44 -15.05
C ILE A 17 11.18 3.05 -14.63
N GLY A 18 11.07 2.06 -13.74
CA GLY A 18 9.83 1.70 -13.04
C GLY A 18 9.93 2.08 -11.56
N LEU A 19 8.80 2.46 -10.95
CA LEU A 19 8.71 2.79 -9.53
C LEU A 19 7.69 1.87 -8.86
N GLU A 20 8.02 1.41 -7.65
CA GLU A 20 7.09 0.75 -6.73
C GLU A 20 6.98 1.61 -5.47
N VAL A 21 5.76 2.06 -5.16
CA VAL A 21 5.51 3.00 -4.07
C VAL A 21 4.57 2.37 -3.06
N HIS A 22 5.00 2.30 -1.79
CA HIS A 22 4.17 1.88 -0.67
C HIS A 22 3.75 3.11 0.12
N ALA A 23 2.44 3.37 0.19
CA ALA A 23 1.87 4.49 0.94
C ALA A 23 0.98 3.96 2.08
N GLN A 24 1.26 4.38 3.31
CA GLN A 24 0.49 3.95 4.47
C GLN A 24 -0.90 4.61 4.48
N VAL A 25 -1.94 3.79 4.54
CA VAL A 25 -3.32 4.27 4.60
C VAL A 25 -3.62 4.85 5.98
N THR A 26 -3.98 6.14 6.03
CA THR A 26 -4.43 6.79 7.26
C THR A 26 -5.77 6.20 7.70
N SER A 27 -5.75 5.47 8.81
CA SER A 27 -6.90 4.79 9.43
C SER A 27 -6.68 4.73 10.93
N GLN A 28 -7.73 4.62 11.74
CA GLN A 28 -7.60 4.55 13.21
C GLN A 28 -7.17 3.17 13.70
N SER A 29 -7.51 2.11 12.95
CA SER A 29 -7.18 0.73 13.27
C SER A 29 -6.56 0.02 12.07
N LYS A 30 -5.79 -1.05 12.33
CA LYS A 30 -5.10 -1.83 11.29
C LYS A 30 -6.05 -2.44 10.26
N LEU A 31 -5.48 -2.95 9.17
CA LEU A 31 -6.24 -3.49 8.04
C LEU A 31 -7.08 -4.72 8.42
N PHE A 32 -6.58 -5.58 9.31
CA PHE A 32 -7.22 -6.86 9.63
C PHE A 32 -7.59 -7.02 11.11
N SER A 33 -7.31 -6.02 11.94
CA SER A 33 -7.52 -6.06 13.38
C SER A 33 -7.95 -4.69 13.94
N GLY A 34 -8.45 -4.69 15.17
CA GLY A 34 -8.87 -3.47 15.87
C GLY A 34 -7.73 -2.68 16.52
N ALA A 35 -6.47 -3.13 16.41
CA ALA A 35 -5.35 -2.43 17.05
C ALA A 35 -5.06 -1.09 16.37
N ALA A 36 -4.56 -0.12 17.13
CA ALA A 36 -4.23 1.21 16.64
C ALA A 36 -3.09 1.22 15.61
N THR A 37 -3.03 2.28 14.82
CA THR A 37 -1.99 2.58 13.82
C THR A 37 -1.17 3.82 14.20
N GLU A 38 -1.39 4.35 15.41
CA GLU A 38 -0.80 5.60 15.89
C GLU A 38 0.71 5.44 16.12
N PHE A 39 1.48 6.42 15.64
CA PHE A 39 2.92 6.40 15.77
C PHE A 39 3.38 6.70 17.21
N GLY A 40 4.47 6.07 17.66
CA GLY A 40 5.17 6.43 18.89
C GLY A 40 4.75 5.66 20.15
N ALA A 41 3.95 4.60 20.02
CA ALA A 41 3.64 3.72 21.16
C ALA A 41 4.82 2.83 21.56
N GLU A 42 4.80 2.37 22.81
CA GLU A 42 5.76 1.40 23.33
C GLU A 42 5.73 0.07 22.52
N PRO A 43 6.86 -0.68 22.48
CA PRO A 43 6.92 -1.95 21.80
C PRO A 43 5.80 -2.91 22.24
N ASN A 44 5.09 -3.47 21.26
CA ASN A 44 3.97 -4.40 21.46
C ASN A 44 2.73 -3.83 22.18
N ALA A 45 2.65 -2.51 22.43
CA ALA A 45 1.48 -1.91 23.09
C ALA A 45 0.25 -1.79 22.16
N GLN A 46 0.47 -1.74 20.84
CA GLN A 46 -0.59 -1.65 19.82
C GLN A 46 -0.71 -2.96 19.04
N VAL A 47 -0.83 -4.09 19.73
CA VAL A 47 -0.88 -5.43 19.13
C VAL A 47 -2.11 -6.16 19.64
N SER A 48 -2.92 -6.66 18.71
CA SER A 48 -4.00 -7.62 19.00
C SER A 48 -3.53 -9.06 18.80
N LEU A 49 -4.34 -10.03 19.24
CA LEU A 49 -4.05 -11.45 19.00
C LEU A 49 -3.99 -11.80 17.49
N VAL A 50 -4.75 -11.07 16.64
CA VAL A 50 -4.67 -11.21 15.17
C VAL A 50 -3.30 -10.76 14.68
N ASP A 51 -2.80 -9.62 15.18
CA ASP A 51 -1.49 -9.07 14.77
C ASP A 51 -0.34 -9.97 15.24
N ALA A 52 -0.51 -10.60 16.40
CA ALA A 52 0.43 -11.58 16.94
C ALA A 52 0.29 -12.98 16.29
N ALA A 53 -0.59 -13.13 15.29
CA ALA A 53 -0.86 -14.38 14.58
C ALA A 53 -1.18 -15.56 15.51
N MET A 54 -1.90 -15.30 16.60
CA MET A 54 -2.24 -16.34 17.57
C MET A 54 -3.15 -17.41 16.94
N PRO A 55 -3.02 -18.69 17.35
CA PRO A 55 -3.83 -19.78 16.80
C PRO A 55 -5.33 -19.51 16.95
N GLY A 56 -6.08 -19.70 15.86
CA GLY A 56 -7.54 -19.54 15.84
C GLY A 56 -8.03 -18.12 15.57
N MET A 57 -7.14 -17.13 15.43
CA MET A 57 -7.53 -15.77 15.08
C MET A 57 -7.87 -15.65 13.59
N LEU A 58 -8.92 -14.90 13.26
CA LEU A 58 -9.39 -14.67 11.89
C LEU A 58 -9.31 -13.17 11.53
N PRO A 59 -8.80 -12.81 10.35
CA PRO A 59 -8.70 -11.43 9.92
C PRO A 59 -10.06 -10.88 9.47
N VAL A 60 -10.34 -9.62 9.78
CA VAL A 60 -11.53 -8.90 9.27
C VAL A 60 -11.08 -7.62 8.57
N PRO A 61 -11.32 -7.46 7.25
CA PRO A 61 -10.89 -6.28 6.52
C PRO A 61 -11.51 -4.98 7.03
N ASN A 62 -10.68 -3.95 7.14
CA ASN A 62 -11.08 -2.62 7.54
C ASN A 62 -11.76 -1.86 6.38
N ARG A 63 -13.03 -1.49 6.58
CA ARG A 63 -13.85 -0.73 5.62
C ARG A 63 -13.21 0.59 5.21
N GLU A 64 -12.61 1.31 6.16
CA GLU A 64 -11.99 2.61 5.89
C GLU A 64 -10.74 2.44 5.02
N CYS A 65 -9.92 1.44 5.30
CA CYS A 65 -8.75 1.14 4.48
C CYS A 65 -9.13 0.82 3.03
N ILE A 66 -10.16 0.00 2.83
CA ILE A 66 -10.68 -0.34 1.50
C ILE A 66 -11.24 0.91 0.80
N ARG A 67 -12.01 1.73 1.52
CA ARG A 67 -12.56 2.98 0.98
C ARG A 67 -11.46 3.93 0.49
N GLN A 68 -10.38 4.08 1.27
CA GLN A 68 -9.23 4.90 0.87
C GLN A 68 -8.51 4.31 -0.34
N ALA A 69 -8.31 2.98 -0.40
CA ALA A 69 -7.69 2.33 -1.56
C ALA A 69 -8.49 2.57 -2.86
N VAL A 70 -9.81 2.44 -2.80
CA VAL A 70 -10.70 2.74 -3.95
C VAL A 70 -10.62 4.22 -4.33
N ARG A 71 -10.60 5.13 -3.34
CA ARG A 71 -10.45 6.57 -3.59
C ARG A 71 -9.12 6.90 -4.27
N THR A 72 -8.03 6.30 -3.82
CA THR A 72 -6.71 6.46 -4.45
C THR A 72 -6.75 5.99 -5.90
N GLY A 73 -7.34 4.82 -6.17
CA GLY A 73 -7.51 4.32 -7.53
C GLY A 73 -8.31 5.28 -8.41
N MET A 74 -9.41 5.84 -7.91
CA MET A 74 -10.18 6.86 -8.63
C MET A 74 -9.38 8.15 -8.84
N ALA A 75 -8.56 8.57 -7.88
CA ALA A 75 -7.77 9.80 -7.95
C ALA A 75 -6.62 9.72 -8.98
N ILE A 76 -6.17 8.52 -9.33
CA ILE A 76 -5.14 8.27 -10.34
C ILE A 76 -5.71 7.76 -11.68
N ASP A 77 -7.02 7.91 -11.88
CA ASP A 77 -7.75 7.43 -13.07
C ASP A 77 -7.55 5.93 -13.36
N ALA A 78 -7.36 5.12 -12.32
CA ALA A 78 -7.24 3.67 -12.47
C ALA A 78 -8.61 3.02 -12.71
N GLN A 79 -8.59 1.91 -13.46
CA GLN A 79 -9.77 1.07 -13.62
C GLN A 79 -10.03 0.27 -12.33
N ILE A 80 -11.17 0.53 -11.68
CA ILE A 80 -11.57 -0.18 -10.47
C ILE A 80 -12.35 -1.44 -10.83
N ASN A 81 -11.85 -2.59 -10.41
CA ASN A 81 -12.53 -3.86 -10.59
C ASN A 81 -13.71 -3.98 -9.60
N LYS A 82 -14.85 -4.49 -10.09
CA LYS A 82 -16.03 -4.75 -9.24
C LYS A 82 -15.82 -5.85 -8.21
N TRP A 83 -14.80 -6.70 -8.43
CA TRP A 83 -14.47 -7.82 -7.55
C TRP A 83 -12.95 -7.97 -7.45
N SER A 84 -12.47 -8.21 -6.24
CA SER A 84 -11.07 -8.46 -5.90
C SER A 84 -11.03 -9.41 -4.69
N ARG A 85 -10.02 -10.27 -4.62
CA ARG A 85 -9.79 -11.22 -3.52
C ARG A 85 -8.35 -11.16 -3.06
#